data_AF-A0A535EH22-F1
#
_entry.id   AF-A0A535EH22-F1
#
_cell.length_a   1.000
_cell.length_b   1.000
_cell.length_c   1.000
_cell.angle_alpha   90.00
_cell.angle_beta   90.00
_cell.angle_gamma   90.00
#
_symmetry.space_group_name_H-M   'P 1'
#
loop_
_entity.id
_entity.type
_entity.pdbx_description
1 polymer ?
#
loop_
_entity_poly.entity_id
_entity_poly.type
_entity_poly.pdbx_seq_one_letter_code
_entity_poly.pdbx_strand_id
1 'polypeptide(L)' 'MPLGSADEQKPAAAGTVEAWARSDGNPVGGWYGLRKGYRGRFGMYMPPLLEKLGLAEVEHNPKNNRMRAK' A
#
# COMPACT_ATOMS: atom_id res chain seq x y z
N MET A 1 8.82 4.58 -2.49
CA MET A 1 8.46 3.28 -3.09
C MET A 1 7.26 3.47 -4.01
N PRO A 2 7.18 2.81 -5.17
CA PRO A 2 5.96 2.75 -5.97
C PRO A 2 4.80 2.17 -5.15
N LEU A 3 3.58 2.68 -5.37
CA LEU A 3 2.44 2.28 -4.53
C LEU A 3 2.06 0.80 -4.70
N GLY A 4 1.85 0.36 -5.94
CA GLY A 4 1.24 -0.94 -6.20
C GLY A 4 -0.26 -0.95 -5.90
N SER A 5 -0.98 -1.90 -6.49
CA SER A 5 -2.45 -1.97 -6.41
C SER A 5 -2.99 -3.39 -6.58
N ALA A 6 -2.20 -4.40 -6.19
CA ALA A 6 -2.61 -5.78 -6.37
C ALA A 6 -3.88 -6.09 -5.56
N ASP A 7 -4.75 -6.93 -6.09
CA ASP A 7 -5.88 -7.52 -5.37
C ASP A 7 -5.40 -8.67 -4.45
N GLU A 8 -6.29 -9.21 -3.59
CA GLU A 8 -6.01 -10.34 -2.70
C GLU A 8 -5.40 -11.55 -3.40
N GLN A 9 -5.96 -11.91 -4.56
CA GLN A 9 -5.63 -13.15 -5.26
C GLN A 9 -4.36 -13.03 -6.11
N LYS A 10 -3.81 -11.83 -6.27
CA LYS A 10 -2.65 -11.56 -7.12
C LYS A 10 -1.42 -11.29 -6.26
N PRO A 11 -0.23 -11.79 -6.67
CA PRO A 11 1.00 -11.44 -5.99
C PRO A 11 1.24 -9.93 -6.10
N ALA A 12 1.70 -9.32 -5.01
CA ALA A 12 2.11 -7.92 -5.02
C ALA A 12 3.48 -7.81 -5.72
N ALA A 13 3.65 -6.78 -6.56
CA ALA A 13 4.93 -6.53 -7.21
C ALA A 13 5.99 -6.18 -6.16
N ALA A 14 7.16 -6.82 -6.23
CA ALA A 14 8.26 -6.59 -5.30
C ALA A 14 8.69 -5.11 -5.28
N GLY A 15 9.12 -4.63 -4.11
CA GLY A 15 9.57 -3.24 -3.92
C GLY A 15 8.45 -2.20 -3.92
N THR A 16 7.18 -2.62 -3.90
CA THR A 16 6.03 -1.72 -3.77
C THR A 16 5.56 -1.59 -2.33
N VAL A 17 4.80 -0.53 -2.05
CA VAL A 17 4.11 -0.35 -0.75
C VAL A 17 3.17 -1.52 -0.48
N GLU A 18 2.45 -1.97 -1.51
CA GLU A 18 1.59 -3.14 -1.43
C GLU A 18 2.36 -4.40 -0.97
N ALA A 19 3.57 -4.63 -1.51
CA ALA A 19 4.39 -5.76 -1.12
C ALA A 19 4.93 -5.63 0.31
N TRP A 20 5.31 -4.41 0.73
CA TRP A 20 5.71 -4.15 2.11
C TRP A 20 4.56 -4.42 3.09
N ALA A 21 3.34 -3.93 2.79
CA ALA A 21 2.20 -4.10 3.66
C ALA A 21 1.87 -5.58 3.93
N ARG A 22 1.96 -6.40 2.88
CA ARG A 22 1.72 -7.86 2.92
C ARG A 22 2.90 -8.69 3.43
N SER A 23 4.04 -8.07 3.72
CA SER A 23 5.23 -8.80 4.13
C SER A 23 5.04 -9.47 5.49
N ASP A 24 5.51 -10.71 5.64
CA ASP A 24 5.57 -11.40 6.94
C ASP A 24 6.48 -10.68 7.95
N GLY A 25 7.38 -9.80 7.47
CA GLY A 25 8.22 -8.94 8.29
C GLY A 25 7.55 -7.64 8.74
N ASN A 26 6.33 -7.34 8.28
CA ASN A 26 5.56 -6.21 8.79
C ASN A 26 4.98 -6.58 10.17
N PRO A 27 5.38 -5.91 11.28
CA PRO A 27 4.95 -6.28 12.63
C PRO A 27 3.45 -6.09 12.87
N VAL A 28 2.80 -5.22 12.10
CA VAL A 28 1.34 -5.05 12.11
C VAL A 28 0.67 -6.10 11.20
N GLY A 29 1.44 -6.60 10.23
CA GLY A 29 1.00 -7.50 9.18
C GLY A 29 -0.06 -6.88 8.28
N GLY A 30 -0.39 -7.64 7.24
CA GLY A 30 -1.77 -7.68 6.77
C GLY A 30 -2.10 -6.85 5.54
N TRP A 31 -3.41 -6.77 5.38
CA TRP A 31 -4.10 -6.34 4.18
C TRP A 31 -4.94 -5.12 4.49
N TYR A 32 -5.16 -4.26 3.50
CA TYR A 32 -6.30 -3.37 3.59
C TYR A 32 -7.58 -4.20 3.49
N GLY A 33 -8.51 -4.03 4.44
CA GLY A 33 -9.75 -4.80 4.55
C GLY A 33 -9.61 -6.09 5.37
N LEU A 34 -10.70 -6.49 6.04
CA LEU A 34 -10.72 -7.66 6.94
C LEU A 34 -11.40 -8.89 6.31
N ARG A 35 -12.38 -8.67 5.42
CA ARG A 35 -13.18 -9.72 4.80
C ARG A 35 -12.43 -10.39 3.64
N LYS A 36 -12.30 -11.71 3.67
CA LYS A 36 -11.75 -12.51 2.56
C LYS A 36 -12.52 -12.23 1.26
N GLY A 37 -11.80 -12.06 0.17
CA GLY A 37 -12.30 -11.61 -1.14
C GLY A 37 -12.38 -10.09 -1.30
N TYR A 38 -12.20 -9.32 -0.22
CA TYR A 38 -12.22 -7.85 -0.22
C TYR A 38 -10.93 -7.25 0.34
N ARG A 39 -9.85 -8.04 0.38
CA ARG A 39 -8.54 -7.61 0.84
C ARG A 39 -7.69 -7.06 -0.32
N GLY A 40 -6.68 -6.27 0.02
CA GLY A 40 -5.65 -5.81 -0.92
C GLY A 40 -5.84 -4.36 -1.33
N ARG A 41 -5.11 -3.94 -2.38
CA ARG A 41 -5.02 -2.55 -2.81
C ARG A 41 -4.66 -1.60 -1.66
N PHE A 42 -3.87 -2.07 -0.70
CA PHE A 42 -3.30 -1.25 0.36
C PHE A 42 -2.61 -0.02 -0.22
N GLY A 43 -1.79 -0.19 -1.27
CA GLY A 43 -1.08 0.88 -1.97
C GLY A 43 -2.01 1.87 -2.67
N MET A 44 -3.30 1.58 -2.88
CA MET A 44 -4.26 2.59 -3.36
C MET A 44 -4.92 3.35 -2.23
N TYR A 45 -5.37 2.65 -1.19
CA TYR A 45 -6.28 3.23 -0.20
C TYR A 45 -5.58 3.86 0.99
N MET A 46 -4.41 3.35 1.39
CA MET A 46 -3.71 3.81 2.59
C MET A 46 -2.83 5.03 2.36
N PRO A 47 -2.08 5.18 1.25
CA PRO A 47 -1.18 6.32 1.09
C PRO A 47 -1.85 7.69 1.23
N PRO A 48 -3.04 7.97 0.64
CA PRO A 48 -3.69 9.28 0.80
C PRO A 48 -4.10 9.56 2.26
N LEU A 49 -4.50 8.54 3.01
CA LEU A 49 -4.82 8.68 4.43
C LEU A 49 -3.56 8.98 5.25
N LEU A 50 -2.49 8.23 5.01
CA LEU A 50 -1.20 8.42 5.71
C LEU A 50 -0.62 9.80 5.44
N GLU A 51 -0.74 10.29 4.20
CA GLU A 51 -0.38 11.67 3.83
C GLU A 51 -1.22 12.69 4.59
N LYS A 52 -2.55 12.51 4.63
CA LYS A 52 -3.44 13.42 5.35
C LYS A 52 -3.15 13.48 6.85
N LEU A 53 -2.70 12.37 7.43
CA LEU A 53 -2.27 12.27 8.83
C LEU A 53 -0.84 12.78 9.06
N GLY A 54 -0.11 13.16 8.02
CA GLY A 54 1.28 13.65 8.12
C GLY A 54 2.31 12.56 8.40
N LEU A 55 1.98 11.29 8.16
CA LEU A 55 2.83 10.12 8.40
C LEU A 55 3.63 9.70 7.16
N ALA A 56 3.25 10.18 5.98
CA ALA A 56 3.90 9.89 4.72
C ALA A 56 3.84 11.08 3.77
N GLU A 57 4.71 11.08 2.77
CA GLU A 57 4.65 11.95 1.60
C GLU A 57 4.25 11.11 0.38
N VAL A 58 3.32 11.60 -0.44
CA VAL A 58 2.87 10.92 -1.67
C VAL A 58 3.04 11.85 -2.86
N GLU A 59 3.52 11.30 -3.97
CA GLU A 59 3.59 12.05 -5.23
C GLU A 59 2.19 12.22 -5.85
N HIS A 60 1.93 13.38 -6.44
CA HIS A 60 0.66 13.73 -7.09
C HIS A 60 0.81 13.87 -8.60
N ASN A 61 1.37 12.84 -9.26
CA ASN A 61 1.46 12.77 -10.71
C ASN A 61 0.21 12.11 -11.32
N PRO A 62 -0.02 12.24 -12.64
CA PRO A 62 -1.13 11.55 -13.31
C PRO A 62 -1.09 10.01 -13.19
N LYS A 63 0.10 9.42 -13.00
CA LYS A 63 0.30 7.98 -12.85
C LYS A 63 1.66 7.66 -12.21
N ASN A 64 1.83 6.41 -11.78
CA ASN A 64 3.08 5.86 -11.24
C ASN A 64 3.60 6.58 -9.99
N ASN A 65 2.68 7.09 -9.17
CA ASN A 65 3.01 7.77 -7.92
C ASN A 65 3.82 6.85 -7.00
N ARG A 66 4.65 7.49 -6.19
CA ARG A 66 5.44 6.86 -5.15
C ARG A 66 5.10 7.51 -3.81
N MET A 67 5.38 6.80 -2.73
CA MET A 67 5.32 7.36 -1.37
C MET A 67 6.62 7.14 -0.61
N ARG A 68 6.80 7.94 0.43
CA ARG A 68 7.87 7.81 1.43
C ARG A 68 7.24 7.93 2.82
N ALA A 69 7.67 7.11 3.78
CA ALA A 69 7.35 7.36 5.18
C ALA A 69 8.08 8.62 5.67
N LYS A 70 7.48 9.33 6.63
CA LYS A 70 8.09 10.49 7.28
C LYS A 70 8.94 10.09 8.49
#